data_AF-A0A9E4HQT2-F1
#
_entry.id   AF-A0A9E4HQT2-F1
#
_cell.length_a   1.000
_cell.length_b   1.000
_cell.length_c   1.000
_cell.angle_alpha   90.00
_cell.angle_beta   90.00
_cell.angle_gamma   90.00
#
_symmetry.space_group_name_H-M   'P 1'
#
loop_
_entity.id
_entity.type
_entity.pdbx_description
1 polymer ?
#
loop_
_entity_poly.entity_id
_entity_poly.type
_entity_poly.pdbx_seq_one_letter_code
_entity_poly.pdbx_strand_id
1 'polypeptide(L)'
;HAVPPSRRAPAAPPSGEAAPRRGARSTSAAEHKRQQVAARRQERRTAALRTRIADLERRIAAREEPVRTLEASMAEPGFYENAERARQAVDRHQRLMWEVGDLMNQWEALESEAAERASS
;
A
#
# COMPACT_ATOMS: atom_id res chain seq x y z
N HIS A 1 74.33 16.78 -59.88
CA HIS A 1 73.48 15.81 -60.60
C HIS A 1 72.23 15.52 -59.76
N ALA A 2 71.07 15.54 -60.42
CA ALA A 2 69.73 15.06 -60.01
C ALA A 2 68.91 15.82 -58.94
N VAL A 3 67.81 16.43 -59.43
CA VAL A 3 66.47 16.62 -58.82
C VAL A 3 65.52 15.90 -59.81
N PRO A 4 64.30 15.37 -59.51
CA PRO A 4 63.29 15.97 -58.62
C PRO A 4 62.31 14.94 -57.94
N PRO A 5 61.00 15.19 -57.70
CA PRO A 5 60.43 15.23 -56.33
C PRO A 5 59.17 14.32 -56.15
N SER A 6 58.58 14.26 -54.96
CA SER A 6 57.10 14.12 -54.74
C SER A 6 56.77 14.12 -53.25
N ARG A 7 56.09 15.16 -52.73
CA ARG A 7 54.62 15.32 -52.60
C ARG A 7 53.97 14.34 -51.60
N ARG A 8 53.49 14.89 -50.47
CA ARG A 8 52.06 15.14 -50.17
C ARG A 8 51.60 14.71 -48.76
N ALA A 9 51.21 15.74 -47.99
CA ALA A 9 50.07 15.86 -47.07
C ALA A 9 50.00 15.04 -45.76
N PRO A 10 49.42 15.65 -44.70
CA PRO A 10 49.29 15.04 -43.37
C PRO A 10 48.16 14.02 -43.34
N ALA A 11 48.41 12.88 -42.72
CA ALA A 11 47.38 11.89 -42.44
C ALA A 11 46.40 12.45 -41.40
N ALA A 12 45.12 12.45 -41.79
CA ALA A 12 43.97 12.77 -40.97
C ALA A 12 43.87 11.88 -39.72
N PRO A 13 43.17 12.32 -38.65
CA PRO A 13 42.90 11.47 -37.50
C PRO A 13 41.98 10.29 -37.90
N PRO A 14 42.15 9.10 -37.32
CA PRO A 14 41.15 8.05 -37.44
C PRO A 14 39.88 8.47 -36.69
N SER A 15 38.91 8.99 -37.44
CA SER A 15 37.49 8.93 -37.08
C SER A 15 36.99 7.51 -37.34
N GLY A 16 36.40 6.91 -36.31
CA GLY A 16 35.86 5.55 -36.31
C GLY A 16 36.58 4.74 -35.22
N GLU A 17 35.98 4.34 -34.10
CA GLU A 17 34.61 3.92 -33.92
C GLU A 17 34.30 3.93 -32.41
N ALA A 18 33.62 4.98 -31.93
CA ALA A 18 33.20 5.09 -30.54
C ALA A 18 31.67 5.15 -30.46
N ALA A 19 30.98 4.09 -30.88
CA ALA A 19 29.56 3.96 -30.59
C ALA A 19 29.14 2.49 -30.46
N PRO A 20 29.09 1.98 -29.21
CA PRO A 20 27.84 1.36 -28.78
C PRO A 20 27.35 1.87 -27.40
N ARG A 21 27.92 2.97 -26.88
CA ARG A 21 27.60 3.41 -25.52
C ARG A 21 26.27 4.18 -25.40
N ARG A 22 25.71 4.72 -26.49
CA ARG A 22 24.48 5.53 -26.42
C ARG A 22 23.20 4.68 -26.35
N GLY A 23 23.15 3.55 -27.07
CA GLY A 23 22.02 2.60 -27.04
C GLY A 23 21.90 1.82 -25.73
N ALA A 24 23.02 1.33 -25.18
CA ALA A 24 23.04 0.59 -23.91
C ALA A 24 22.69 1.46 -22.70
N ARG A 25 23.05 2.76 -22.71
CA ARG A 25 22.66 3.70 -21.65
C ARG A 25 21.18 4.08 -21.73
N SER A 26 20.60 4.16 -22.93
CA SER A 26 19.16 4.46 -23.09
C SER A 26 18.26 3.29 -22.68
N THR A 27 18.67 2.04 -22.92
CA THR A 27 17.93 0.86 -22.44
C THR A 27 17.99 0.74 -20.92
N SER A 28 19.18 0.92 -20.33
CA SER A 28 19.38 0.94 -18.88
C SER A 28 18.58 2.06 -18.19
N ALA A 29 18.56 3.28 -18.75
CA ALA A 29 17.75 4.37 -18.21
C ALA A 29 16.24 4.11 -18.33
N ALA A 30 15.79 3.50 -19.43
CA ALA A 30 14.39 3.12 -19.62
C ALA A 30 13.96 2.00 -18.67
N GLU A 31 14.83 1.02 -18.41
CA GLU A 31 14.63 -0.05 -17.42
C GLU A 31 14.57 0.51 -16.00
N HIS A 32 15.52 1.37 -15.61
CA HIS A 32 15.50 2.05 -14.32
C HIS A 32 14.21 2.86 -14.12
N LYS A 33 13.74 3.57 -15.17
CA LYS A 33 12.48 4.31 -15.13
C LYS A 33 11.28 3.37 -14.97
N ARG A 34 11.26 2.23 -15.68
CA ARG A 34 10.20 1.21 -15.55
C ARG A 34 10.16 0.62 -14.14
N GLN A 35 11.32 0.30 -13.57
CA GLN A 35 11.44 -0.21 -12.20
C GLN A 35 10.96 0.80 -11.16
N GLN A 36 11.35 2.08 -11.28
CA GLN A 36 10.88 3.13 -10.37
C GLN A 36 9.36 3.33 -10.45
N VAL A 37 8.77 3.28 -11.65
CA VAL A 37 7.31 3.38 -11.80
C VAL A 37 6.62 2.17 -11.19
N ALA A 38 7.17 0.97 -11.36
CA ALA A 38 6.64 -0.25 -10.75
C ALA A 38 6.72 -0.19 -9.21
N ALA A 39 7.87 0.21 -8.65
CA ALA A 39 8.07 0.38 -7.21
C ALA A 39 7.08 1.39 -6.61
N ARG A 40 6.95 2.58 -7.22
CA ARG A 40 5.98 3.59 -6.78
C ARG A 40 4.53 3.10 -6.86
N ARG A 41 4.19 2.28 -7.86
CA ARG A 41 2.85 1.68 -7.97
C ARG A 41 2.61 0.69 -6.83
N GLN A 42 3.60 -0.12 -6.50
CA GLN A 42 3.50 -1.09 -5.40
C GLN A 42 3.38 -0.37 -4.05
N GLU A 43 4.23 0.62 -3.78
CA GLU A 43 4.18 1.45 -2.57
C GLU A 43 2.80 2.09 -2.37
N ARG A 44 2.22 2.66 -3.42
CA ARG A 44 0.88 3.27 -3.37
C ARG A 44 -0.21 2.26 -3.03
N ARG A 45 -0.13 1.04 -3.55
CA ARG A 45 -1.09 -0.03 -3.25
C ARG A 45 -0.99 -0.45 -1.79
N THR A 46 0.22 -0.67 -1.29
CA THR A 46 0.45 -1.00 0.14
C THR A 46 -0.01 0.13 1.05
N ALA A 47 0.28 1.38 0.71
CA ALA A 47 -0.17 2.54 1.47
C ALA A 47 -1.71 2.65 1.50
N ALA A 48 -2.37 2.37 0.38
CA ALA A 48 -3.84 2.36 0.30
C ALA A 48 -4.46 1.26 1.20
N LEU A 49 -3.87 0.07 1.25
CA LEU A 49 -4.33 -1.00 2.16
C LEU A 49 -4.16 -0.61 3.62
N ARG A 50 -2.97 -0.12 4.01
CA ARG A 50 -2.71 0.35 5.37
C ARG A 50 -3.70 1.44 5.81
N THR A 51 -4.03 2.36 4.89
CA THR A 51 -5.03 3.41 5.16
C THR A 51 -6.41 2.83 5.42
N ARG A 52 -6.82 1.80 4.66
CA ARG A 52 -8.10 1.12 4.86
C ARG A 52 -8.15 0.34 6.17
N ILE A 53 -7.06 -0.37 6.51
CA ILE A 53 -6.92 -1.09 7.78
C ILE A 53 -7.06 -0.11 8.94
N ALA A 54 -6.30 0.99 8.93
CA ALA A 54 -6.39 2.02 9.97
C ALA A 54 -7.78 2.68 10.06
N ASP A 55 -8.49 2.83 8.94
CA ASP A 55 -9.89 3.30 8.96
C ASP A 55 -10.83 2.30 9.61
N LEU A 56 -10.65 1.03 9.29
CA LEU A 56 -11.46 -0.04 9.83
C LEU A 56 -11.25 -0.22 11.33
N GLU A 57 -10.00 -0.13 11.80
CA GLU A 57 -9.65 -0.13 13.23
C GLU A 57 -10.33 1.03 13.97
N ARG A 58 -10.33 2.25 13.40
CA ARG A 58 -11.07 3.37 13.99
C ARG A 58 -12.57 3.10 14.07
N ARG A 59 -13.15 2.47 13.04
CA ARG A 59 -14.57 2.11 13.03
C ARG A 59 -14.90 1.04 14.06
N ILE A 60 -14.03 0.04 14.23
CA ILE A 60 -14.15 -0.99 15.26
C ILE A 60 -14.14 -0.33 16.65
N ALA A 61 -13.11 0.47 16.95
CA ALA A 61 -13.03 1.18 18.23
C ALA A 61 -14.26 2.07 18.51
N ALA A 62 -14.76 2.76 17.47
CA ALA A 62 -15.97 3.58 17.59
C ALA A 62 -17.25 2.77 17.85
N ARG A 63 -17.30 1.47 17.50
CA ARG A 63 -18.43 0.57 17.78
C ARG A 63 -18.28 -0.19 19.09
N GLU A 64 -17.06 -0.48 19.51
CA GLU A 64 -16.77 -1.09 20.80
C GLU A 64 -17.09 -0.16 21.97
N GLU A 65 -16.91 1.16 21.81
CA GLU A 65 -17.17 2.11 22.90
C GLU A 65 -18.67 2.15 23.33
N PRO A 66 -19.64 2.21 22.40
CA PRO A 66 -21.05 2.01 22.73
C PRO A 66 -21.36 0.65 23.34
N VAL A 67 -20.70 -0.43 22.92
CA VAL A 67 -20.87 -1.78 23.50
C VAL A 67 -20.48 -1.73 24.97
N ARG A 68 -19.27 -1.25 25.27
CA ARG A 68 -18.75 -1.16 26.63
C ARG A 68 -19.62 -0.30 27.55
N THR A 69 -20.09 0.84 27.03
CA THR A 69 -21.00 1.74 27.78
C THR A 69 -22.33 1.04 28.09
N LEU A 70 -22.86 0.30 27.12
CA LEU A 70 -24.12 -0.42 27.26
C LEU A 70 -23.99 -1.59 28.23
N GLU A 71 -22.91 -2.37 28.13
CA GLU A 71 -22.59 -3.47 29.05
C GLU A 71 -22.44 -2.96 30.49
N ALA A 72 -21.78 -1.82 30.70
CA ALA A 72 -21.68 -1.20 32.02
C ALA A 72 -23.06 -0.84 32.57
N SER A 73 -23.95 -0.26 31.75
CA SER A 73 -25.33 0.00 32.17
C SER A 73 -26.11 -1.28 32.45
N MET A 74 -25.88 -2.36 31.70
CA MET A 74 -26.55 -3.65 31.88
C MET A 74 -26.10 -4.36 33.16
N ALA A 75 -24.91 -4.05 33.67
CA ALA A 75 -24.37 -4.58 34.92
C ALA A 75 -24.88 -3.83 36.17
N GLU A 76 -25.56 -2.70 36.00
CA GLU A 76 -26.12 -1.94 37.13
C GLU A 76 -27.22 -2.73 37.87
N PRO A 77 -27.24 -2.68 39.21
CA PRO A 77 -28.35 -3.24 39.99
C PRO A 77 -29.69 -2.63 39.57
N GLY A 78 -30.73 -3.45 39.53
CA GLY A 78 -32.08 -3.00 39.14
C GLY A 78 -32.25 -2.71 37.65
N PHE A 79 -31.22 -2.87 36.82
CA PHE A 79 -31.31 -2.65 35.37
C PHE A 79 -32.43 -3.48 34.72
N TYR A 80 -32.57 -4.74 35.16
CA TYR A 80 -33.55 -5.69 34.65
C TYR A 80 -34.95 -5.54 35.27
N GLU A 81 -35.18 -4.59 36.18
CA GLU A 81 -36.50 -4.34 36.76
C GLU A 81 -37.49 -3.72 35.76
N ASN A 82 -36.96 -3.02 34.75
CA ASN A 82 -37.76 -2.53 33.63
C ASN A 82 -37.51 -3.43 32.40
N ALA A 83 -38.43 -4.38 32.19
CA ALA A 83 -38.34 -5.35 31.10
C ALA A 83 -38.22 -4.72 29.70
N GLU A 84 -38.94 -3.62 29.44
CA GLU A 84 -38.88 -2.93 28.15
C GLU A 84 -37.51 -2.27 27.93
N ARG A 85 -36.99 -1.57 28.94
CA ARG A 85 -35.65 -0.97 28.89
C ARG A 85 -34.57 -2.04 28.72
N ALA A 86 -34.67 -3.15 29.46
CA ALA A 86 -33.71 -4.24 29.39
C ALA A 86 -33.72 -4.91 28.01
N ARG A 87 -34.90 -5.16 27.43
CA ARG A 87 -35.05 -5.73 26.09
C ARG A 87 -34.41 -4.85 25.02
N GLN A 88 -34.71 -3.54 25.02
CA GLN A 88 -34.13 -2.60 24.06
C GLN A 88 -32.60 -2.53 24.15
N ALA A 89 -32.05 -2.61 25.36
CA ALA A 89 -30.61 -2.64 25.56
C ALA A 89 -29.98 -3.94 25.06
N VAL A 90 -30.58 -5.09 25.35
CA VAL A 90 -30.11 -6.39 24.84
C VAL A 90 -30.13 -6.41 23.31
N ASP A 91 -31.22 -5.95 22.69
CA ASP A 91 -31.34 -5.88 21.22
C ASP A 91 -30.26 -4.97 20.62
N ARG A 92 -30.01 -3.82 21.25
CA ARG A 92 -28.94 -2.90 20.83
C ARG A 92 -27.55 -3.53 21.00
N HIS A 93 -27.31 -4.22 22.11
CA HIS A 93 -26.04 -4.89 22.38
C HIS A 93 -25.77 -5.99 21.34
N GLN A 94 -26.75 -6.85 21.06
CA GLN A 94 -26.64 -7.90 20.04
C GLN A 94 -26.35 -7.32 18.66
N ARG A 95 -27.04 -6.24 18.27
CA ARG A 95 -26.78 -5.56 17.00
C ARG A 95 -25.35 -5.02 16.93
N LEU A 96 -24.88 -4.35 17.97
CA LEU A 96 -23.52 -3.82 18.00
C LEU A 96 -22.47 -4.94 17.96
N MET A 97 -22.68 -6.04 18.68
CA MET A 97 -21.79 -7.21 18.62
C MET A 97 -21.72 -7.82 17.22
N TRP A 98 -22.85 -7.88 16.52
CA TRP A 98 -22.87 -8.31 15.12
C TRP A 98 -22.10 -7.35 14.21
N GLU A 99 -22.31 -6.04 14.36
CA GLU A 99 -21.58 -5.01 13.60
C GLU A 99 -20.07 -5.06 13.87
N VAL A 100 -19.65 -5.24 15.12
CA VAL A 100 -18.23 -5.41 15.48
C VAL A 100 -17.67 -6.68 14.82
N GLY A 101 -18.39 -7.80 14.89
CA GLY A 101 -17.98 -9.04 14.24
C GLY A 101 -17.80 -8.91 12.73
N ASP A 102 -18.72 -8.23 12.04
CA ASP A 102 -18.61 -7.95 10.59
C ASP A 102 -17.37 -7.09 10.27
N LEU A 103 -17.08 -6.09 11.10
CA LEU A 103 -15.89 -5.25 10.95
C LEU A 103 -14.59 -6.01 11.22
N MET A 104 -14.57 -6.89 12.23
CA MET A 104 -13.42 -7.75 12.52
C MET A 104 -13.13 -8.70 11.37
N ASN A 105 -14.15 -9.34 10.80
CA ASN A 105 -14.00 -10.19 9.61
C ASN A 105 -13.41 -9.41 8.42
N GLN A 106 -13.87 -8.18 8.19
CA GLN A 106 -13.30 -7.30 7.15
C GLN A 106 -11.83 -6.96 7.43
N TRP A 107 -11.47 -6.75 8.69
CA TRP A 107 -10.11 -6.39 9.09
C TRP A 107 -9.17 -7.58 8.87
N GLU A 108 -9.57 -8.77 9.30
CA GLU A 108 -8.81 -10.00 9.08
C GLU A 108 -8.57 -10.28 7.58
N ALA A 109 -9.59 -10.03 6.75
CA ALA A 109 -9.46 -10.16 5.30
C ALA A 109 -8.44 -9.16 4.71
N LEU A 110 -8.49 -7.89 5.14
CA LEU A 110 -7.55 -6.86 4.67
C LEU A 110 -6.13 -7.07 5.16
N GLU A 111 -5.94 -7.49 6.41
CA GLU A 111 -4.64 -7.85 6.98
C GLU A 111 -4.03 -9.05 6.24
N SER A 112 -4.83 -10.08 5.96
CA SER A 112 -4.39 -11.22 5.13
C SER A 112 -3.95 -10.77 3.74
N GLU A 113 -4.74 -9.90 3.09
CA GLU A 113 -4.42 -9.31 1.78
C GLU A 113 -3.14 -8.45 1.80
N ALA A 114 -2.83 -7.84 2.95
CA ALA A 114 -1.60 -7.07 3.16
C ALA A 114 -0.39 -7.97 3.40
N ALA A 115 -0.56 -9.05 4.18
CA ALA A 115 0.48 -10.04 4.47
C ALA A 115 0.91 -10.78 3.19
N GLU A 116 -0.04 -11.25 2.38
CA GLU A 116 0.23 -11.91 1.10
C GLU A 116 1.06 -11.03 0.15
N ARG A 117 0.77 -9.73 0.14
CA ARG A 117 1.51 -8.75 -0.67
C ARG A 117 2.87 -8.36 -0.11
N ALA A 118 3.09 -8.50 1.19
CA ALA A 118 4.41 -8.32 1.78
C ALA A 118 5.32 -9.51 1.48
N SER A 119 4.73 -10.71 1.30
CA SER A 119 5.46 -11.93 0.92
C SER A 119 5.70 -12.11 -0.59
N SER A 120 5.06 -11.30 -1.44
CA SER A 120 5.16 -11.36 -2.92
C SER A 120 6.06 -10.26 -3.49
#